data_AF-A0A951BJ44-F1
#
_entry.id   AF-A0A951BJ44-F1
#
_cell.length_a   1.000
_cell.length_b   1.000
_cell.length_c   1.000
_cell.angle_alpha   90.00
_cell.angle_beta   90.00
_cell.angle_gamma   90.00
#
_symmetry.space_group_name_H-M   'P 1'
#
loop_
_entity.id
_entity.type
_entity.pdbx_description
1 polymer ?
#
loop_
_entity_poly.entity_id
_entity_poly.type
_entity_poly.pdbx_seq_one_letter_code
_entity_poly.pdbx_strand_id
1 'polypeptide(L)' 'VFTERIFGWYGMGDWFVYGVTQNDTNIVATVTLFVAVVVLISGWLSDVLYAALDPRIRL' A
#
# COMPACT_ATOMS: atom_id res chain seq x y z
N VAL A 1 -13.00 0.38 1.42
CA VAL A 1 -13.79 -0.33 2.44
C VAL A 1 -15.28 -0.42 2.11
N PHE A 2 -16.00 0.70 1.91
CA PHE A 2 -17.44 0.61 1.55
C PHE A 2 -17.66 -0.13 0.22
N THR A 3 -16.83 0.13 -0.78
CA THR A 3 -16.84 -0.60 -2.06
C THR A 3 -16.52 -2.09 -1.89
N GLU A 4 -15.55 -2.47 -1.07
CA GLU A 4 -15.17 -3.88 -0.81
C GLU A 4 -16.33 -4.68 -0.19
N ARG A 5 -17.08 -4.09 0.74
CA ARG A 5 -18.27 -4.74 1.35
C ARG A 5 -19.47 -4.82 0.42
N ILE A 6 -19.70 -3.78 -0.38
CA ILE A 6 -20.85 -3.73 -1.30
C ILE A 6 -20.67 -4.73 -2.47
N PHE A 7 -19.44 -4.90 -2.98
CA PHE A 7 -19.14 -5.82 -4.08
C PHE A 7 -18.70 -7.22 -3.61
N GLY A 8 -18.68 -7.49 -2.30
CA GLY A 8 -18.31 -8.80 -1.74
C GLY A 8 -16.84 -9.20 -1.97
N TRP A 9 -15.99 -8.27 -2.40
CA TRP A 9 -14.56 -8.51 -2.56
C TRP A 9 -13.83 -8.03 -1.31
N TYR A 10 -13.69 -8.95 -0.35
CA TYR A 10 -12.98 -8.73 0.90
C TYR A 10 -11.48 -8.58 0.66
N GLY A 11 -11.01 -7.34 0.62
CA GLY A 11 -9.61 -6.98 0.45
C GLY A 11 -8.88 -6.70 1.76
N MET A 12 -7.64 -6.21 1.62
CA MET A 12 -6.81 -5.80 2.76
C MET A 12 -7.41 -4.63 3.56
N GLY A 13 -8.28 -3.82 2.95
CA GLY A 13 -8.98 -2.75 3.64
C GLY A 13 -9.99 -3.24 4.68
N ASP A 14 -10.64 -4.37 4.42
CA ASP A 14 -11.57 -4.98 5.39
C ASP A 14 -10.81 -5.64 6.56
N TRP A 15 -9.66 -6.26 6.28
CA TRP A 15 -8.76 -6.80 7.31
C TRP A 15 -8.21 -5.71 8.24
N PHE A 16 -7.85 -4.54 7.70
CA PHE A 16 -7.44 -3.41 8.51
C PHE A 16 -8.55 -2.93 9.45
N VAL A 17 -9.76 -2.73 8.91
CA VAL A 17 -10.92 -2.30 9.71
C VAL A 17 -11.31 -3.34 10.74
N TYR A 18 -11.22 -4.63 10.42
CA TYR A 18 -11.42 -5.72 11.36
C TYR A 18 -10.39 -5.68 12.51
N GLY A 19 -9.10 -5.54 12.20
CA GLY A 19 -8.04 -5.41 13.22
C GLY A 19 -8.24 -4.22 14.14
N VAL A 20 -8.61 -3.05 13.59
CA VAL A 20 -8.95 -1.86 14.39
C VAL A 20 -10.17 -2.11 15.29
N THR A 21 -11.21 -2.76 14.77
CA THR A 21 -12.45 -3.04 15.52
C THR A 21 -12.21 -4.04 16.65
N GLN A 22 -11.33 -5.02 16.44
CA GLN A 22 -10.94 -6.02 17.44
C GLN A 22 -9.82 -5.55 18.38
N ASN A 23 -9.32 -4.31 18.23
CA ASN A 23 -8.15 -3.80 18.93
C ASN A 23 -6.89 -4.68 18.75
N ASP A 24 -6.82 -5.44 17.66
CA ASP A 24 -5.69 -6.27 17.34
C ASP A 24 -4.61 -5.43 16.66
N THR A 25 -3.63 -5.03 17.47
CA THR A 25 -2.51 -4.19 17.01
C THR A 25 -1.61 -4.92 16.01
N ASN A 26 -1.57 -6.26 16.04
CA ASN A 26 -0.69 -7.04 15.19
C ASN A 26 -1.19 -7.08 13.74
N ILE A 27 -2.50 -7.26 13.55
CA ILE A 27 -3.13 -7.20 12.21
C ILE A 27 -2.96 -5.80 11.60
N VAL A 28 -3.22 -4.76 12.39
CA VAL A 28 -3.06 -3.37 11.96
C VAL A 28 -1.61 -3.07 11.57
N ALA A 29 -0.64 -3.43 12.41
CA ALA A 29 0.77 -3.23 12.14
C ALA A 29 1.23 -3.98 10.88
N THR A 30 0.74 -5.20 10.67
CA THR A 30 1.06 -6.01 9.48
C THR A 30 0.58 -5.33 8.20
N VAL A 31 -0.68 -4.86 8.17
CA VAL A 31 -1.23 -4.17 6.99
C VAL A 31 -0.50 -2.85 6.75
N THR A 32 -0.20 -2.09 7.80
CA THR A 32 0.54 -0.82 7.68
C THR A 32 1.95 -1.04 7.14
N LEU A 33 2.69 -2.03 7.65
CA LEU A 33 4.03 -2.36 7.15
C LEU A 33 4.00 -2.81 5.69
N PHE A 34 3.03 -3.65 5.32
CA PHE A 34 2.87 -4.09 3.93
C PHE A 34 2.66 -2.89 2.99
N VAL A 35 1.75 -1.99 3.33
CA VAL A 35 1.51 -0.77 2.54
C VAL A 35 2.76 0.11 2.49
N ALA A 36 3.48 0.27 3.60
CA ALA A 36 4.70 1.06 3.63
C ALA A 36 5.78 0.50 2.68
N VAL A 37 5.96 -0.82 2.64
CA VAL A 37 6.90 -1.48 1.70
C VAL A 37 6.46 -1.26 0.26
N VAL A 38 5.18 -1.43 -0.06
CA VAL A 38 4.66 -1.19 -1.42
C VAL A 38 4.86 0.25 -1.86
N VAL A 39 4.61 1.21 -0.96
CA VAL A 39 4.82 2.63 -1.24
C VAL A 39 6.30 2.94 -1.47
N LEU A 40 7.20 2.38 -0.65
CA LEU A 40 8.64 2.52 -0.85
C LEU A 40 9.05 1.96 -2.22
N ILE A 41 8.63 0.73 -2.56
CA ILE A 41 8.93 0.12 -3.86
C ILE A 41 8.39 0.97 -5.01
N SER A 42 7.17 1.51 -4.87
CA SER A 42 6.57 2.42 -5.85
C SER A 42 7.40 3.69 -6.04
N GLY A 43 7.90 4.29 -4.96
CA GLY A 43 8.80 5.44 -5.02
C GLY A 43 10.12 5.12 -5.73
N TRP A 44 10.76 4.02 -5.36
CA TRP A 44 11.99 3.56 -6.02
C TRP A 44 11.77 3.26 -7.50
N LEU A 45 10.64 2.62 -7.84
CA LEU A 45 10.27 2.35 -9.23
C LEU A 45 10.01 3.65 -9.99
N SER A 46 9.34 4.62 -9.35
CA SER A 46 9.13 5.95 -9.91
C SER A 46 10.45 6.63 -10.23
N ASP A 47 11.42 6.62 -9.31
CA ASP A 47 12.75 7.21 -9.54
C ASP A 47 13.50 6.52 -10.69
N VAL A 48 13.43 5.19 -10.78
CA VAL A 48 14.01 4.42 -11.90
C VAL A 48 13.33 4.75 -13.22
N LEU A 49 11.99 4.84 -13.23
CA LEU A 49 11.23 5.20 -14.42
C LEU A 49 11.53 6.63 -14.88
N TYR A 50 11.66 7.57 -13.95
CA TYR A 50 12.08 8.94 -14.27
C TYR A 50 13.51 8.98 -14.81
N ALA A 51 14.45 8.25 -14.21
CA ALA A 51 15.83 8.16 -14.71
C ALA A 51 15.93 7.49 -16.10
N ALA A 52 15.07 6.51 -16.38
CA ALA A 52 15.03 5.83 -17.68
C ALA A 52 14.32 6.67 -18.77
N LEU A 53 13.26 7.39 -18.40
CA LEU A 53 12.47 8.20 -19.33
C LEU A 53 13.13 9.54 -19.64
N ASP A 54 13.92 10.09 -18.71
CA ASP A 54 14.58 11.38 -18.88
C ASP A 54 16.12 11.24 -18.96
N PRO A 55 16.68 11.03 -20.17
CA PRO A 55 18.13 10.86 -20.38
C PRO A 55 18.96 12.13 -20.13
N ARG A 56 18.31 13.27 -19.77
CA ARG A 56 18.95 14.57 -19.53
C ARG A 56 19.30 14.84 -18.07
N ILE A 57 18.89 13.99 -17.12
CA ILE A 57 19.19 14.15 -15.69
C ILE A 57 20.69 13.88 -15.37
N ARG A 58 21.50 13.51 -16.37
CA ARG A 58 22.97 13.59 -16.29
C ARG A 58 23.45 15.03 -16.49
N LEU A 59 23.36 15.89 -15.47
CA LEU A 59 24.30 17.01 -15.28
C LEU A 59 24.33 17.47 -13.82
#